data_AF-A0A7C5NZI4-F1
#
_entry.id   AF-A0A7C5NZI4-F1
#
_cell.length_a   1.000
_cell.length_b   1.000
_cell.length_c   1.000
_cell.angle_alpha   90.00
_cell.angle_beta   90.00
_cell.angle_gamma   90.00
#
_symmetry.space_group_name_H-M   'P 1'
#
loop_
_entity.id
_entity.type
_entity.pdbx_description
1 polymer ?
#
loop_
_entity_poly.entity_id
_entity_poly.type
_entity_poly.pdbx_seq_one_letter_code
_entity_poly.pdbx_strand_id
1 'polypeptide(L)' 'MAKGSKEEVLKVYLRAEGEIAKRFLKIKEHLGLKNYTEVVRALINEYWRDHEEEITKSERTSKKG' A
#
# COMPACT_ATOMS: atom_id res chain seq x y z
N MET A 1 5.44 23.69 22.22
CA MET A 1 5.17 23.59 20.77
C MET A 1 5.54 22.18 20.35
N ALA A 2 4.55 21.33 20.04
CA ALA A 2 4.80 19.94 19.66
C ALA A 2 5.55 19.91 18.32
N LYS A 3 6.71 19.26 18.32
CA LYS A 3 7.56 19.03 17.15
C LYS A 3 6.77 18.12 16.23
N GLY A 4 6.13 18.68 15.19
CA GLY A 4 5.37 17.92 14.21
C GLY A 4 6.24 16.79 13.67
N SER A 5 5.81 15.55 13.88
CA SER A 5 6.39 14.40 13.22
C SER A 5 6.31 14.65 11.73
N LYS A 6 7.45 14.88 11.06
CA LYS A 6 7.49 14.90 9.60
C LYS A 6 6.92 13.57 9.15
N GLU A 7 5.76 13.59 8.50
CA GLU A 7 5.25 12.41 7.81
C GLU A 7 6.32 11.94 6.83
N GLU A 8 6.82 10.72 7.02
CA GLU A 8 7.80 10.14 6.12
C GLU A 8 7.11 9.86 4.78
N VAL A 9 7.47 10.63 3.76
CA VAL A 9 6.96 10.41 2.39
C VAL A 9 7.84 9.39 1.69
N LEU A 10 7.34 8.16 1.55
CA LEU A 10 7.98 7.12 0.75
C LEU A 10 7.64 7.29 -0.74
N LYS A 11 8.67 7.37 -1.60
CA LYS A 11 8.52 7.30 -3.05
C LYS A 11 8.92 5.93 -3.55
N VAL A 12 8.00 5.23 -4.21
CA VAL A 12 8.22 3.89 -4.77
C VAL A 12 8.09 3.95 -6.29
N TYR A 13 9.05 3.35 -6.99
CA TYR A 13 8.96 3.10 -8.43
C TYR A 13 8.65 1.63 -8.67
N LEU A 14 7.58 1.34 -9.42
CA LEU A 14 7.17 -0.01 -9.75
C LEU A 14 7.35 -0.25 -11.25
N ARG A 15 8.16 -1.24 -11.61
CA ARG A 15 8.20 -1.80 -12.97
C ARG A 15 7.37 -3.07 -13.00
N ALA A 16 6.27 -3.04 -13.75
CA ALA A 16 5.39 -4.18 -13.96
C ALA A 16 5.48 -4.61 -15.42
N GLU A 17 5.68 -5.91 -15.66
CA GLU A 17 5.78 -6.48 -17.01
C GLU A 17 4.93 -7.74 -17.14
N GLY A 18 4.58 -8.11 -18.38
CA GLY A 18 3.81 -9.30 -18.68
C GLY A 18 2.44 -9.32 -18.00
N GLU A 19 2.11 -10.45 -17.37
CA GLU A 19 0.81 -10.68 -16.74
C GLU A 19 0.52 -9.73 -15.57
N ILE A 20 1.55 -9.30 -14.82
CA ILE A 20 1.37 -8.34 -13.73
C ILE A 20 0.87 -7.00 -14.27
N ALA A 21 1.45 -6.51 -15.36
CA ALA A 21 1.01 -5.26 -15.99
C ALA A 21 -0.44 -5.34 -16.45
N LYS A 22 -0.84 -6.47 -17.06
CA LYS A 22 -2.23 -6.70 -17.50
C LYS A 22 -3.21 -6.70 -16.32
N ARG A 23 -2.89 -7.41 -15.24
CA ARG A 23 -3.72 -7.44 -14.02
C ARG A 23 -3.86 -6.05 -13.41
N PHE A 24 -2.76 -5.31 -13.31
CA PHE A 24 -2.75 -3.96 -12.77
C PHE A 24 -3.66 -3.01 -13.57
N LEU A 25 -3.60 -3.05 -14.90
CA LEU A 25 -4.45 -2.22 -15.75
C LEU A 25 -5.94 -2.59 -15.62
N LYS A 26 -6.27 -3.89 -15.54
CA LYS A 26 -7.64 -4.34 -15.30
C LYS A 26 -8.20 -3.86 -13.96
N ILE A 27 -7.37 -3.87 -12.90
CA ILE A 27 -7.75 -3.33 -11.59
C ILE A 27 -8.04 -1.83 -11.69
N LYS A 28 -7.17 -1.08 -12.37
CA LYS A 28 -7.37 0.35 -12.61
C LYS A 28 -8.72 0.64 -13.28
N GLU A 29 -9.02 -0.09 -14.35
CA GLU A 29 -10.28 0.05 -15.09
C GLU A 29 -11.49 -0.32 -14.23
N HIS A 30 -11.42 -1.45 -13.53
CA HIS A 30 -12.50 -1.92 -12.66
C HIS A 30 -12.85 -0.91 -11.55
N LEU A 31 -11.83 -0.30 -10.95
CA LEU A 31 -11.99 0.70 -9.89
C LEU A 31 -12.27 2.12 -10.42
N GLY A 32 -12.22 2.34 -11.74
CA GLY A 32 -12.44 3.66 -12.34
C GLY A 32 -11.37 4.70 -11.98
N LEU A 33 -10.14 4.27 -11.67
CA LEU A 33 -9.07 5.14 -11.16
C LEU A 33 -8.33 5.87 -12.29
N LYS A 34 -7.88 7.09 -12.03
CA LYS A 34 -7.33 7.97 -13.08
C LYS A 34 -5.85 7.70 -13.30
N ASN A 35 -5.10 7.44 -12.23
CA ASN A 35 -3.65 7.25 -12.28
C ASN A 35 -3.17 6.00 -11.54
N TYR A 36 -1.92 5.60 -11.79
CA TYR A 36 -1.33 4.38 -11.22
C TYR A 36 -1.06 4.49 -9.71
N THR A 37 -0.79 5.70 -9.22
CA THR A 37 -0.59 5.93 -7.78
C THR A 37 -1.86 5.62 -6.99
N GLU A 38 -3.03 5.96 -7.52
CA GLU A 38 -4.31 5.62 -6.90
C GLU A 38 -4.53 4.11 -6.83
N VAL A 39 -4.14 3.38 -7.89
CA VAL A 39 -4.25 1.91 -7.92
C VAL A 39 -3.38 1.29 -6.83
N VAL A 40 -2.11 1.69 -6.75
CA VAL A 40 -1.20 1.19 -5.71
C VAL A 40 -1.74 1.52 -4.32
N ARG A 41 -2.27 2.72 -4.09
CA ARG A 41 -2.87 3.11 -2.82
C ARG A 41 -4.09 2.26 -2.46
N ALA A 42 -4.96 2.00 -3.43
CA ALA A 42 -6.13 1.15 -3.24
C ALA A 42 -5.73 -0.27 -2.81
N LEU A 43 -4.75 -0.85 -3.51
CA LEU A 43 -4.23 -2.19 -3.21
C LEU A 43 -3.56 -2.27 -1.83
N ILE A 44 -2.78 -1.26 -1.44
CA ILE A 44 -2.18 -1.19 -0.10
C ILE A 44 -3.28 -1.15 0.97
N ASN A 45 -4.28 -0.29 0.79
CA ASN A 45 -5.37 -0.14 1.75
C ASN A 45 -6.24 -1.41 1.85
N GLU A 46 -6.51 -2.05 0.72
CA GLU A 46 -7.23 -3.33 0.67
C GLU A 46 -6.47 -4.42 1.42
N TYR A 47 -5.19 -4.60 1.09
CA TYR A 47 -4.35 -5.58 1.77
C TYR A 47 -4.24 -5.29 3.28
N TRP A 48 -4.07 -4.02 3.68
CA TRP A 48 -4.04 -3.65 5.10
C TRP A 48 -5.35 -4.02 5.78
N ARG A 49 -6.50 -3.65 5.22
CA ARG A 49 -7.80 -3.92 5.80
C ARG A 49 -8.03 -5.42 6.00
N ASP A 50 -7.60 -6.22 5.04
CA ASP A 50 -7.82 -7.67 5.06
C ASP A 50 -6.86 -8.40 6.02
N HIS A 51 -5.71 -7.78 6.34
CA HIS A 51 -4.63 -8.38 7.14
C HIS A 51 -4.24 -7.57 8.39
N GLU A 52 -5.04 -6.58 8.80
CA GLU A 52 -4.68 -5.61 9.85
C GLU A 52 -4.27 -6.31 11.15
N GLU A 53 -5.01 -7.35 11.55
CA GLU A 53 -4.69 -8.10 12.77
C GLU A 53 -3.33 -8.79 12.71
N GLU A 54 -2.96 -9.37 11.58
CA GLU A 54 -1.70 -10.11 11.40
C GLU A 54 -0.52 -9.14 11.40
N ILE A 55 -0.68 -8.03 10.68
CA ILE A 55 0.33 -6.98 10.56
C ILE A 55 0.58 -6.35 11.94
N THR A 56 -0.48 -5.96 12.66
CA THR A 56 -0.36 -5.31 13.97
C THR A 56 0.02 -6.26 15.11
N LYS A 57 -0.29 -7.56 15.04
CA LYS A 57 0.21 -8.56 16.01
C LYS A 57 1.72 -8.73 15.91
N SER A 58 2.30 -8.69 14.70
CA SER A 58 3.75 -8.80 14.48
C SER A 58 4.56 -7.67 15.12
N GLU A 59 3.96 -6.48 15.25
CA GLU A 59 4.60 -5.32 15.87
C GLU A 59 4.66 -5.40 17.41
N ARG A 60 3.72 -6.12 18.03
CA ARG A 60 3.63 -6.27 19.50
C ARG A 60 4.66 -7.23 20.08
N THR A 61 5.09 -8.24 19.31
CA THR A 61 6.13 -9.19 19.74
C THR A 61 7.53 -8.60 19.59
N SER A 62 7.78 -7.73 18.62
CA SER A 62 9.10 -7.09 18.42
C SER A 62 9.45 -6.00 19.46
N LYS A 63 8.46 -5.44 20.16
CA LYS A 63 8.69 -4.43 21.23
C LYS A 63 9.02 -5.01 22.61
N LYS A 64 9.13 -6.34 22.74
CA LYS A 64 9.39 -7.05 24.01
C LYS A 64 10.81 -7.65 24.12
N GLY A 65 11.70 -7.34 23.18
CA GLY A 65 13.12 -7.73 23.21
C GLY A 65 14.04 -6.60 23.62
#